data_AF-A0A8J3NG54-F1
#
_entry.id   AF-A0A8J3NG54-F1
#
_cell.length_a   1.000
_cell.length_b   1.000
_cell.length_c   1.000
_cell.angle_alpha   90.00
_cell.angle_beta   90.00
_cell.angle_gamma   90.00
#
_symmetry.space_group_name_H-M   'P 1'
#
loop_
_entity.id
_entity.type
_entity.pdbx_description
1 polymer ?
#
loop_
_entity_poly.entity_id
_entity_poly.type
_entity_poly.pdbx_seq_one_letter_code
_entity_poly.pdbx_strand_id
1 'polypeptide(L)'
;MIAAEQLLVEPAFDLIARGVFPGSDDPLVRQAIQQSLVDESFHTYMHMMAISRTRELRGVTTRPAMPTMVTRRRLDRLLAELPEAWQRDLAVLVWGAVSETAISTLLALIARDRTIQPMHSLIATLHLRDESAHGAIVVEVVKLLYRRMNPAQQRMLAKLLPLALHAFTEQDMSALRVELAHANVRGAERILDDLRASTPSGRPKLVRDYSGTRRIVRELGLTDQIDFTFPEPPAELTGRADEFA
;
A
#
# COMPACT_ATOMS: atom_id res chain seq x y z
N MET A 1 -0.91 -7.65 -1.94
CA MET A 1 -0.09 -8.11 -0.81
C MET A 1 1.30 -8.37 -1.33
N ILE A 2 1.72 -9.59 -1.72
CA ILE A 2 3.11 -9.88 -2.20
C ILE A 2 3.72 -8.79 -3.10
N ALA A 3 3.04 -8.37 -4.17
CA ALA A 3 3.57 -7.35 -5.08
C ALA A 3 3.71 -5.96 -4.45
N ALA A 4 2.87 -5.60 -3.47
CA ALA A 4 3.03 -4.37 -2.71
C ALA A 4 4.29 -4.45 -1.83
N GLU A 5 4.49 -5.57 -1.12
CA GLU A 5 5.65 -5.74 -0.24
C GLU A 5 6.94 -5.62 -1.04
N GLN A 6 7.08 -6.45 -2.07
CA GLN A 6 8.32 -6.60 -2.84
C GLN A 6 8.63 -5.40 -3.74
N LEU A 7 7.61 -4.69 -4.23
CA LEU A 7 7.80 -3.65 -5.23
C LEU A 7 7.72 -2.23 -4.66
N LEU A 8 7.18 -2.05 -3.45
CA LEU A 8 6.95 -0.75 -2.83
C LEU A 8 7.53 -0.65 -1.41
N VAL A 9 7.19 -1.60 -0.53
CA VAL A 9 7.54 -1.55 0.90
C VAL A 9 8.99 -1.90 1.15
N GLU A 10 9.40 -3.12 0.79
CA GLU A 10 10.77 -3.62 0.98
C GLU A 10 11.81 -2.68 0.34
N PRO A 11 11.62 -2.15 -0.90
CA PRO A 11 12.55 -1.16 -1.45
C PRO A 11 12.66 0.14 -0.63
N ALA A 12 11.57 0.62 -0.05
CA ALA A 12 11.59 1.80 0.80
C ALA A 12 12.33 1.54 2.12
N PHE A 13 12.07 0.40 2.74
CA PHE A 13 12.76 -0.04 3.96
C PHE A 13 14.24 -0.29 3.71
N ASP A 14 14.61 -0.87 2.58
CA ASP A 14 16.01 -1.07 2.19
C ASP A 14 16.76 0.27 2.00
N LEU A 15 16.12 1.32 1.45
CA LEU A 15 16.73 2.66 1.41
C LEU A 15 17.01 3.21 2.81
N ILE A 16 16.10 3.02 3.77
CA ILE A 16 16.30 3.44 5.15
C ILE A 16 17.41 2.60 5.81
N ALA A 17 17.38 1.28 5.65
CA ALA A 17 18.37 0.36 6.22
C ALA A 17 19.78 0.60 5.68
N ARG A 18 19.93 1.09 4.44
CA ARG A 18 21.22 1.46 3.84
C ARG A 18 21.74 2.84 4.23
N GLY A 19 20.99 3.62 5.00
CA GLY A 19 21.46 4.94 5.45
C GLY A 19 21.25 6.06 4.43
N VAL A 20 20.39 5.89 3.43
CA VAL A 20 20.25 6.84 2.29
C VAL A 20 19.72 8.21 2.74
N PHE A 21 18.86 8.24 3.76
CA PHE A 21 18.24 9.47 4.23
C PHE A 21 18.93 10.00 5.50
N PRO A 22 19.03 11.33 5.68
CA PRO A 22 19.61 11.90 6.89
C PRO A 22 18.80 11.45 8.12
N GLY A 23 19.48 10.83 9.08
CA GLY A 23 18.87 10.29 10.29
C GLY A 23 18.44 8.84 10.24
N SER A 24 18.61 8.14 9.12
CA SER A 24 18.34 6.70 9.00
C SER A 24 19.43 5.82 9.64
N ASP A 25 20.53 6.41 10.06
CA ASP A 25 21.60 5.79 10.84
C ASP A 25 21.25 5.61 12.33
N ASP A 26 20.16 6.23 12.80
CA ASP A 26 19.65 6.07 14.17
C ASP A 26 19.39 4.59 14.50
N PRO A 27 20.02 4.03 15.57
CA PRO A 27 19.91 2.60 15.88
C PRO A 27 18.47 2.12 16.09
N LEU A 28 17.60 2.96 16.65
CA LEU A 28 16.20 2.59 16.89
C LEU A 28 15.42 2.53 15.57
N VAL A 29 15.69 3.47 14.65
CA VAL A 29 15.13 3.43 13.29
C VAL A 29 15.57 2.16 12.57
N ARG A 30 16.87 1.84 12.61
CA ARG A 30 17.41 0.63 11.95
C ARG A 30 16.78 -0.64 12.51
N GLN A 31 16.65 -0.73 13.84
CA GLN A 31 16.04 -1.90 14.48
C GLN A 31 14.57 -2.05 14.09
N ALA A 32 13.78 -0.98 14.15
CA ALA A 32 12.36 -1.01 13.80
C ALA A 32 12.15 -1.42 12.33
N ILE A 33 12.91 -0.83 11.41
CA ILE A 33 12.83 -1.17 9.98
C ILE A 33 13.29 -2.61 9.71
N GLN A 34 14.33 -3.09 10.41
CA GLN A 34 14.78 -4.46 10.26
C GLN A 34 13.75 -5.48 10.79
N GLN A 35 13.02 -5.14 11.85
CA GLN A 35 11.89 -5.95 12.33
C GLN A 35 10.78 -5.99 11.28
N SER A 36 10.35 -4.84 10.75
CA SER A 36 9.35 -4.80 9.68
C SER A 36 9.76 -5.58 8.43
N LEU A 37 11.04 -5.55 8.02
CA LEU A 37 11.52 -6.37 6.90
C LEU A 37 11.41 -7.89 7.14
N VAL A 38 11.55 -8.34 8.40
CA VAL A 38 11.32 -9.75 8.76
C VAL A 38 9.83 -10.08 8.64
N ASP A 39 8.98 -9.18 9.13
CA ASP A 39 7.53 -9.31 9.03
C ASP A 39 7.08 -9.35 7.56
N GLU A 40 7.58 -8.47 6.68
CA GLU A 40 7.26 -8.48 5.25
C GLU A 40 7.66 -9.77 4.53
N SER A 41 8.81 -10.33 4.92
CA SER A 41 9.25 -11.63 4.41
C SER A 41 8.26 -12.73 4.82
N PHE A 42 7.75 -12.68 6.05
CA PHE A 42 6.77 -13.64 6.54
C PHE A 42 5.37 -13.40 5.96
N HIS A 43 4.95 -12.15 5.78
CA HIS A 43 3.73 -11.77 5.06
C HIS A 43 3.73 -12.35 3.65
N THR A 44 4.83 -12.16 2.92
CA THR A 44 5.02 -12.72 1.59
C THR A 44 4.86 -14.24 1.61
N TYR A 45 5.50 -14.93 2.56
CA TYR A 45 5.36 -16.37 2.73
C TYR A 45 3.91 -16.81 2.99
N MET A 46 3.19 -16.16 3.92
CA MET A 46 1.79 -16.47 4.22
C MET A 46 0.89 -16.33 2.98
N HIS A 47 1.06 -15.25 2.20
CA HIS A 47 0.27 -15.03 0.98
C HIS A 47 0.67 -16.00 -0.15
N MET A 48 1.94 -16.39 -0.26
CA MET A 48 2.38 -17.45 -1.19
C MET A 48 1.71 -18.79 -0.86
N MET A 49 1.64 -19.15 0.41
CA MET A 49 0.92 -20.35 0.86
C MET A 49 -0.56 -20.28 0.54
N ALA A 50 -1.22 -19.14 0.80
CA ALA A 50 -2.64 -18.96 0.50
C ALA A 50 -2.94 -19.17 -0.99
N ILE A 51 -2.11 -18.61 -1.87
CA ILE A 51 -2.20 -18.79 -3.32
C ILE A 51 -2.00 -20.26 -3.68
N SER A 52 -0.94 -20.90 -3.18
CA SER A 52 -0.60 -22.29 -3.48
C SER A 52 -1.73 -23.26 -3.08
N ARG A 53 -2.21 -23.15 -1.83
CA ARG A 53 -3.28 -24.02 -1.31
C ARG A 53 -4.61 -23.77 -1.99
N THR A 54 -4.92 -22.52 -2.34
CA THR A 54 -6.13 -22.21 -3.12
C THR A 54 -6.06 -22.86 -4.51
N ARG A 55 -4.91 -22.80 -5.18
CA ARG A 55 -4.74 -23.44 -6.49
C ARG A 55 -4.89 -24.95 -6.41
N GLU A 56 -4.23 -25.58 -5.45
CA GLU A 56 -4.29 -27.02 -5.22
C GLU A 56 -5.73 -27.48 -4.95
N LEU A 57 -6.40 -26.89 -3.95
CA LEU A 57 -7.74 -27.32 -3.52
C LEU A 57 -8.85 -26.99 -4.53
N ARG A 58 -8.64 -26.00 -5.41
CA ARG A 58 -9.60 -25.61 -6.45
C ARG A 58 -9.27 -26.20 -7.83
N GLY A 59 -8.19 -26.98 -7.96
CA GLY A 59 -7.77 -27.54 -9.24
C GLY A 59 -7.35 -26.48 -10.27
N VAL A 60 -6.86 -25.31 -9.83
CA VAL A 60 -6.43 -24.22 -10.72
C VAL A 60 -5.00 -24.48 -11.19
N THR A 61 -4.90 -25.16 -12.34
CA THR A 61 -3.63 -25.57 -12.93
C THR A 61 -2.94 -24.44 -13.68
N THR A 62 -3.70 -23.57 -14.34
CA THR A 62 -3.20 -22.41 -15.07
C THR A 62 -3.73 -21.11 -14.48
N ARG A 63 -2.92 -20.06 -14.53
CA ARG A 63 -3.32 -18.68 -14.21
C ARG A 63 -2.66 -17.76 -15.25
N PRO A 64 -3.40 -16.81 -15.85
CA PRO A 64 -2.80 -15.83 -16.74
C PRO A 64 -1.76 -14.99 -16.01
N ALA A 65 -0.78 -14.48 -16.77
CA ALA A 65 0.14 -13.48 -16.23
C ALA A 65 -0.66 -12.23 -15.83
N MET A 66 -0.51 -11.81 -14.58
CA MET A 66 -1.15 -10.60 -14.08
C MET A 66 -0.33 -9.38 -14.48
N PRO A 67 -0.98 -8.25 -14.82
CA PRO A 67 -0.26 -7.00 -15.05
C PRO A 67 0.43 -6.53 -13.77
N THR A 68 1.56 -5.84 -13.91
CA THR A 68 2.22 -5.12 -12.80
C THR A 68 1.22 -4.22 -12.10
N MET A 69 1.12 -4.24 -10.77
CA MET A 69 0.11 -3.48 -10.03
C MET A 69 0.08 -1.98 -10.40
N VAL A 70 -1.13 -1.40 -10.50
CA VAL A 70 -1.32 0.00 -10.90
C VAL A 70 -0.46 1.00 -10.13
N THR A 71 -0.35 0.84 -8.81
CA THR A 71 0.45 1.71 -7.94
C THR A 71 1.93 1.71 -8.34
N ARG A 72 2.46 0.54 -8.71
CA ARG A 72 3.83 0.39 -9.18
C ARG A 72 4.02 0.99 -10.57
N ARG A 73 3.07 0.78 -11.50
CA ARG A 73 3.08 1.43 -12.83
C ARG A 73 3.03 2.96 -12.73
N ARG A 74 2.44 3.52 -11.67
CA ARG A 74 2.42 4.97 -11.40
C ARG A 74 3.79 5.43 -10.89
N LEU A 75 4.39 4.69 -9.95
CA LEU A 75 5.75 4.95 -9.47
C LEU A 75 6.77 4.88 -10.61
N ASP A 76 6.76 3.83 -11.43
CA ASP A 76 7.75 3.66 -12.51
C ASP A 76 7.75 4.84 -13.51
N ARG A 77 6.56 5.36 -13.85
CA ARG A 77 6.46 6.56 -14.71
C ARG A 77 7.03 7.79 -14.04
N LEU A 78 6.70 8.00 -12.78
CA LEU A 78 7.25 9.11 -12.01
C LEU A 78 8.78 9.01 -11.91
N LEU A 79 9.32 7.83 -11.63
CA LEU A 79 10.77 7.61 -11.52
C LEU A 79 11.50 7.91 -12.84
N ALA A 80 10.86 7.65 -13.99
CA ALA A 80 11.43 7.98 -15.31
C ALA A 80 11.49 9.49 -15.57
N GLU A 81 10.65 10.29 -14.90
CA GLU A 81 10.59 11.75 -15.03
C GLU A 81 11.51 12.47 -14.02
N LEU A 82 11.96 11.80 -12.96
CA LEU A 82 12.81 12.38 -11.92
C LEU A 82 14.31 12.28 -12.29
N PRO A 83 14.98 13.41 -12.58
CA PRO A 83 16.36 13.41 -13.07
C PRO A 83 17.38 12.95 -12.01
N GLU A 84 17.17 13.33 -10.75
CA GLU A 84 18.17 13.13 -9.69
C GLU A 84 17.89 11.89 -8.83
N ALA A 85 18.96 11.20 -8.41
CA ALA A 85 18.84 9.98 -7.60
C ALA A 85 18.10 10.23 -6.28
N TRP A 86 18.42 11.31 -5.57
CA TRP A 86 17.77 11.63 -4.30
C TRP A 86 16.26 11.89 -4.44
N GLN A 87 15.80 12.36 -5.60
CA GLN A 87 14.36 12.54 -5.87
C GLN A 87 13.68 11.19 -6.06
N ARG A 88 14.33 10.27 -6.78
CA ARG A 88 13.86 8.90 -6.97
C ARG A 88 13.80 8.14 -5.64
N ASP A 89 14.82 8.30 -4.80
CA ASP A 89 14.85 7.69 -3.46
C ASP A 89 13.69 8.22 -2.60
N LEU A 90 13.42 9.52 -2.61
CA LEU A 90 12.25 10.09 -1.93
C LEU A 90 10.92 9.57 -2.49
N ALA A 91 10.81 9.40 -3.82
CA ALA A 91 9.61 8.83 -4.42
C ALA A 91 9.36 7.39 -3.95
N VAL A 92 10.41 6.56 -3.89
CA VAL A 92 10.32 5.20 -3.33
C VAL A 92 9.93 5.23 -1.86
N LEU A 93 10.56 6.08 -1.04
CA LEU A 93 10.23 6.25 0.38
C LEU A 93 8.75 6.61 0.58
N VAL A 94 8.25 7.60 -0.17
CA VAL A 94 6.86 8.06 -0.05
C VAL A 94 5.89 6.98 -0.51
N TRP A 95 6.19 6.25 -1.59
CA TRP A 95 5.34 5.15 -2.04
C TRP A 95 5.27 4.01 -1.02
N GLY A 96 6.40 3.62 -0.42
CA GLY A 96 6.43 2.63 0.65
C GLY A 96 5.63 3.11 1.86
N ALA A 97 5.88 4.33 2.35
CA ALA A 97 5.19 4.87 3.51
C ALA A 97 3.66 4.97 3.34
N VAL A 98 3.20 5.35 2.15
CA VAL A 98 1.76 5.35 1.84
C VAL A 98 1.22 3.92 1.72
N SER A 99 2.01 2.96 1.23
CA SER A 99 1.63 1.54 1.21
C SER A 99 1.31 1.04 2.61
N GLU A 100 2.29 1.15 3.51
CA GLU A 100 2.21 0.69 4.90
C GLU A 100 1.04 1.30 5.65
N THR A 101 0.82 2.60 5.45
CA THR A 101 -0.26 3.30 6.17
C THR A 101 -1.65 3.11 5.56
N ALA A 102 -1.77 2.52 4.37
CA ALA A 102 -3.05 2.34 3.66
C ALA A 102 -3.41 0.88 3.39
N ILE A 103 -2.55 -0.09 3.74
CA ILE A 103 -2.78 -1.50 3.45
C ILE A 103 -3.77 -2.15 4.44
N SER A 104 -3.77 -1.68 5.70
CA SER A 104 -4.59 -2.22 6.79
C SER A 104 -6.08 -2.29 6.46
N THR A 105 -6.59 -1.41 5.59
CA THR A 105 -8.01 -1.46 5.19
C THR A 105 -8.36 -2.64 4.31
N LEU A 106 -7.53 -2.90 3.29
CA LEU A 106 -7.76 -4.02 2.41
C LEU A 106 -7.74 -5.32 3.21
N LEU A 107 -6.82 -5.42 4.15
CA LEU A 107 -6.72 -6.56 5.06
C LEU A 107 -7.92 -6.64 5.99
N ALA A 108 -8.38 -5.52 6.57
CA ALA A 108 -9.54 -5.50 7.45
C ALA A 108 -10.82 -6.00 6.77
N LEU A 109 -11.03 -5.67 5.48
CA LEU A 109 -12.16 -6.20 4.70
C LEU A 109 -12.16 -7.73 4.65
N ILE A 110 -10.98 -8.34 4.44
CA ILE A 110 -10.84 -9.80 4.34
C ILE A 110 -10.84 -10.45 5.73
N ALA A 111 -10.16 -9.85 6.70
CA ALA A 111 -10.00 -10.35 8.07
C ALA A 111 -11.34 -10.49 8.79
N ARG A 112 -12.26 -9.54 8.56
CA ARG A 112 -13.58 -9.49 9.22
C ARG A 112 -14.64 -10.32 8.49
N ASP A 113 -14.36 -10.82 7.28
CA ASP A 113 -15.32 -11.58 6.50
C ASP A 113 -15.46 -13.01 7.04
N ARG A 114 -16.65 -13.33 7.57
CA ARG A 114 -17.01 -14.64 8.12
C ARG A 114 -17.64 -15.59 7.09
N THR A 115 -17.78 -15.16 5.84
CA THR A 115 -18.40 -15.91 4.73
C THR A 115 -17.37 -16.59 3.82
N ILE A 116 -16.11 -16.15 3.87
CA ILE A 116 -14.99 -16.72 3.10
C ILE A 116 -14.31 -17.90 3.83
N GLN A 117 -13.29 -18.50 3.22
CA GLN A 117 -12.52 -19.58 3.85
C GLN A 117 -11.84 -19.07 5.14
N PRO A 118 -11.93 -19.79 6.27
CA PRO A 118 -11.34 -19.35 7.54
C PRO A 118 -9.83 -19.07 7.47
N MET A 119 -9.10 -19.79 6.63
CA MET A 119 -7.67 -19.53 6.43
C MET A 119 -7.40 -18.20 5.71
N HIS A 120 -8.30 -17.74 4.84
CA HIS A 120 -8.15 -16.46 4.15
C HIS A 120 -8.32 -15.29 5.13
N SER A 121 -9.35 -15.36 5.99
CA SER A 121 -9.56 -14.36 7.04
C SER A 121 -8.48 -14.41 8.13
N LEU A 122 -8.01 -15.61 8.53
CA LEU A 122 -6.92 -15.75 9.49
C LEU A 122 -5.60 -15.12 8.98
N ILE A 123 -5.20 -15.41 7.74
CA ILE A 123 -3.97 -14.84 7.16
C ILE A 123 -4.07 -13.31 7.09
N ALA A 124 -5.22 -12.78 6.66
CA ALA A 124 -5.46 -11.34 6.65
C ALA A 124 -5.46 -10.72 8.06
N THR A 125 -5.94 -11.44 9.08
CA THR A 125 -5.95 -11.00 10.49
C THR A 125 -4.54 -10.92 11.06
N LEU A 126 -3.72 -11.95 10.83
CA LEU A 126 -2.33 -11.98 11.29
C LEU A 126 -1.53 -10.84 10.63
N HIS A 127 -1.64 -10.71 9.32
CA HIS A 127 -0.99 -9.63 8.59
C HIS A 127 -1.48 -8.25 9.08
N LEU A 128 -2.80 -8.06 9.27
CA LEU A 128 -3.36 -6.79 9.76
C LEU A 128 -2.82 -6.37 11.15
N ARG A 129 -2.55 -7.35 12.02
CA ARG A 129 -1.98 -7.10 13.34
C ARG A 129 -0.61 -6.46 13.24
N ASP A 130 0.25 -6.98 12.37
CA ASP A 130 1.62 -6.49 12.20
C ASP A 130 1.63 -5.12 11.51
N GLU A 131 0.78 -4.94 10.48
CA GLU A 131 0.60 -3.67 9.77
C GLU A 131 0.14 -2.52 10.66
N SER A 132 -0.57 -2.82 11.75
CA SER A 132 -0.96 -1.79 12.73
C SER A 132 0.27 -1.23 13.45
N ALA A 133 1.28 -2.06 13.72
CA ALA A 133 2.57 -1.62 14.26
C ALA A 133 3.40 -0.92 13.18
N HIS A 134 3.44 -1.45 11.96
CA HIS A 134 4.21 -0.87 10.85
C HIS A 134 3.73 0.54 10.49
N GLY A 135 2.42 0.75 10.41
CA GLY A 135 1.86 2.08 10.18
C GLY A 135 2.30 3.10 11.25
N ALA A 136 2.40 2.70 12.51
CA ALA A 136 2.90 3.55 13.58
C ALA A 136 4.42 3.80 13.48
N ILE A 137 5.21 2.76 13.19
CA ILE A 137 6.66 2.86 12.96
C ILE A 137 6.95 3.83 11.81
N VAL A 138 6.28 3.66 10.67
CA VAL A 138 6.45 4.47 9.47
C VAL A 138 6.15 5.94 9.74
N VAL A 139 5.09 6.25 10.49
CA VAL A 139 4.76 7.62 10.87
C VAL A 139 5.93 8.28 11.62
N GLU A 140 6.47 7.63 12.64
CA GLU A 140 7.54 8.20 13.46
C GLU A 140 8.88 8.25 12.71
N VAL A 141 9.20 7.22 11.91
CA VAL A 141 10.40 7.19 11.08
C VAL A 141 10.36 8.31 10.04
N VAL A 142 9.28 8.43 9.25
CA VAL A 142 9.15 9.48 8.23
C VAL A 142 9.22 10.87 8.87
N LYS A 143 8.60 11.08 10.03
CA LYS A 143 8.69 12.33 10.80
C LYS A 143 10.12 12.67 11.20
N LEU A 144 10.88 11.69 11.70
CA LEU A 144 12.28 11.87 12.08
C LEU A 144 13.15 12.18 10.86
N LEU A 145 12.99 11.44 9.76
CA LEU A 145 13.74 11.68 8.52
C LEU A 145 13.41 13.07 7.95
N TYR A 146 12.14 13.43 7.86
CA TYR A 146 11.69 14.72 7.32
C TYR A 146 12.27 15.92 8.08
N ARG A 147 12.35 15.85 9.41
CA ARG A 147 12.98 16.90 10.23
C ARG A 147 14.47 17.10 9.94
N ARG A 148 15.15 16.05 9.47
CA ARG A 148 16.58 16.07 9.14
C ARG A 148 16.85 16.30 7.64
N MET A 149 15.82 16.24 6.80
CA MET A 149 15.89 16.58 5.38
C MET A 149 16.19 18.07 5.17
N ASN A 150 16.90 18.37 4.09
CA ASN A 150 17.08 19.75 3.65
C ASN A 150 15.77 20.33 3.05
N PRO A 151 15.67 21.66 2.85
CA PRO A 151 14.44 22.27 2.34
C PRO A 151 13.98 21.78 0.96
N ALA A 152 14.90 21.37 0.08
CA ALA A 152 14.54 20.84 -1.24
C ALA A 152 13.90 19.45 -1.13
N GLN A 153 14.45 18.59 -0.27
CA GLN A 153 13.91 17.27 0.05
C GLN A 153 12.53 17.36 0.69
N GLN A 154 12.35 18.26 1.67
CA GLN A 154 11.06 18.48 2.32
C GLN A 154 9.97 18.91 1.33
N ARG A 155 10.27 19.88 0.45
CA ARG A 155 9.35 20.31 -0.61
C ARG A 155 9.04 19.19 -1.60
N MET A 156 10.03 18.37 -1.95
CA MET A 156 9.83 17.23 -2.84
C MET A 156 8.91 16.19 -2.21
N LEU A 157 9.15 15.82 -0.93
CA LEU A 157 8.30 14.89 -0.21
C LEU A 157 6.83 15.35 -0.17
N ALA A 158 6.60 16.64 0.11
CA ALA A 158 5.25 17.22 0.11
C ALA A 158 4.56 17.10 -1.27
N LYS A 159 5.31 17.28 -2.37
CA LYS A 159 4.79 17.10 -3.74
C LYS A 159 4.50 15.65 -4.09
N LEU A 160 5.26 14.70 -3.55
CA LEU A 160 5.13 13.27 -3.84
C LEU A 160 3.94 12.63 -3.11
N LEU A 161 3.62 13.08 -1.90
CA LEU A 161 2.54 12.55 -1.07
C LEU A 161 1.18 12.45 -1.79
N PRO A 162 0.62 13.52 -2.41
CA PRO A 162 -0.66 13.42 -3.11
C PRO A 162 -0.59 12.47 -4.31
N LEU A 163 0.55 12.39 -5.01
CA LEU A 163 0.72 11.47 -6.13
C LEU A 163 0.66 10.01 -5.69
N ALA A 164 1.34 9.68 -4.58
CA ALA A 164 1.29 8.35 -3.99
C ALA A 164 -0.13 8.03 -3.50
N LEU A 165 -0.77 8.94 -2.75
CA LEU A 165 -2.14 8.78 -2.27
C LEU A 165 -3.12 8.48 -3.43
N HIS A 166 -3.07 9.25 -4.51
CA HIS A 166 -3.88 9.00 -5.69
C HIS A 166 -3.61 7.63 -6.32
N ALA A 167 -2.33 7.23 -6.44
CA ALA A 167 -1.97 5.93 -6.99
C ALA A 167 -2.52 4.76 -6.14
N PHE A 168 -2.57 4.90 -4.81
CA PHE A 168 -3.13 3.90 -3.91
C PHE A 168 -4.66 3.85 -3.88
N THR A 169 -5.35 4.95 -4.22
CA THR A 169 -6.82 4.95 -4.36
C THR A 169 -7.30 4.21 -5.62
N GLU A 170 -6.43 3.99 -6.60
CA GLU A 170 -6.84 3.54 -7.93
C GLU A 170 -7.17 2.04 -7.94
N GLN A 171 -8.38 1.69 -8.39
CA GLN A 171 -8.73 0.31 -8.68
C GLN A 171 -7.95 -0.17 -9.92
N ASP A 172 -7.30 -1.34 -9.83
CA ASP A 172 -6.56 -1.89 -10.96
C ASP A 172 -7.48 -2.54 -12.00
N MET A 173 -7.99 -1.70 -12.90
CA MET A 173 -8.91 -2.11 -13.98
C MET A 173 -8.26 -3.09 -14.97
N SER A 174 -6.93 -3.10 -15.12
CA SER A 174 -6.27 -4.06 -16.02
C SER A 174 -6.25 -5.46 -15.41
N ALA A 175 -6.08 -5.58 -14.09
CA ALA A 175 -6.18 -6.86 -13.40
C ALA A 175 -7.61 -7.42 -13.48
N LEU A 176 -8.63 -6.59 -13.23
CA LEU A 176 -10.04 -7.01 -13.37
C LEU A 176 -10.36 -7.49 -14.79
N ARG A 177 -9.86 -6.80 -15.81
CA ARG A 177 -10.02 -7.23 -17.21
C ARG A 177 -9.47 -8.63 -17.45
N VAL A 178 -8.25 -8.89 -16.99
CA VAL A 178 -7.60 -10.20 -17.17
C VAL A 178 -8.40 -11.30 -16.49
N GLU A 179 -8.86 -11.08 -15.25
CA GLU A 179 -9.64 -12.08 -14.50
C GLU A 179 -11.02 -12.32 -15.14
N LEU A 180 -11.74 -11.28 -15.55
CA LEU A 180 -13.04 -11.42 -16.25
C LEU A 180 -12.90 -12.14 -17.60
N ALA A 181 -11.86 -11.82 -18.37
CA ALA A 181 -11.57 -12.48 -19.63
C ALA A 181 -11.20 -13.95 -19.42
N HIS A 182 -10.35 -14.24 -18.43
CA HIS A 182 -9.93 -15.60 -18.11
C HIS A 182 -11.10 -16.47 -17.62
N ALA A 183 -12.03 -15.89 -16.86
CA ALA A 183 -13.26 -16.54 -16.44
C ALA A 183 -14.34 -16.62 -17.53
N ASN A 184 -14.07 -16.16 -18.76
CA ASN A 184 -15.00 -16.13 -19.89
C ASN A 184 -16.32 -15.40 -19.58
N VAL A 185 -16.27 -14.32 -18.81
CA VAL A 185 -17.46 -13.52 -18.46
C VAL A 185 -17.96 -12.79 -19.71
N ARG A 186 -19.16 -13.14 -20.16
CA ARG A 186 -19.81 -12.47 -21.30
C ARG A 186 -20.07 -11.00 -20.96
N GLY A 187 -19.63 -10.10 -21.84
CA GLY A 187 -19.79 -8.66 -21.64
C GLY A 187 -18.78 -8.03 -20.67
N ALA A 188 -17.62 -8.68 -20.45
CA ALA A 188 -16.56 -8.17 -19.56
C ALA A 188 -16.20 -6.68 -19.81
N GLU A 189 -16.00 -6.26 -21.06
CA GLU A 189 -15.67 -4.86 -21.34
C GLU A 189 -16.81 -3.89 -20.96
N ARG A 190 -18.07 -4.28 -21.17
CA ARG A 190 -19.21 -3.46 -20.73
C ARG A 190 -19.25 -3.31 -19.22
N ILE A 191 -18.98 -4.37 -18.45
CA ILE A 191 -18.88 -4.29 -16.98
C ILE A 191 -17.79 -3.29 -16.56
N LEU A 192 -16.64 -3.34 -17.23
CA LEU A 192 -15.52 -2.43 -16.95
C LEU A 192 -15.84 -0.98 -17.33
N ASP A 193 -16.56 -0.76 -18.43
CA ASP A 193 -16.99 0.56 -18.89
C ASP A 193 -18.06 1.16 -17.95
N ASP A 194 -19.04 0.36 -17.54
CA ASP A 194 -20.05 0.75 -16.55
C ASP A 194 -19.40 1.09 -15.20
N LEU A 195 -18.39 0.32 -14.79
CA LEU A 195 -17.62 0.59 -13.57
C LEU A 195 -16.84 1.92 -13.66
N ARG A 196 -16.25 2.24 -14.82
CA ARG A 196 -15.61 3.55 -15.05
C ARG A 196 -16.62 4.68 -15.03
N ALA A 197 -17.76 4.52 -15.70
CA ALA A 197 -18.79 5.54 -15.84
C ALA A 197 -19.53 5.83 -14.52
N SER A 198 -19.70 4.83 -13.66
CA SER A 198 -20.32 4.96 -12.33
C SER A 198 -19.44 5.67 -11.29
N THR A 199 -18.20 6.03 -11.65
CA THR A 199 -17.31 6.76 -10.74
C THR A 199 -17.14 8.22 -11.19
N PRO A 200 -17.48 9.23 -10.37
CA PRO A 200 -17.43 10.64 -10.76
C PRO A 200 -16.08 11.14 -11.31
N SER A 201 -14.97 10.51 -10.89
CA SER A 201 -13.61 10.81 -11.36
C SER A 201 -13.16 9.99 -12.58
N GLY A 202 -14.02 9.13 -13.14
CA GLY A 202 -13.69 8.19 -14.22
C GLY A 202 -12.68 7.09 -13.82
N ARG A 203 -12.32 7.02 -12.54
CA ARG A 203 -11.39 6.04 -11.96
C ARG A 203 -12.03 5.40 -10.73
N PRO A 204 -12.49 4.14 -10.82
CA PRO A 204 -13.06 3.42 -9.69
C PRO A 204 -12.07 3.43 -8.53
N LYS A 205 -12.57 3.73 -7.33
CA LYS A 205 -11.75 3.75 -6.12
C LYS A 205 -11.99 2.47 -5.34
N LEU A 206 -10.90 1.85 -4.90
CA LEU A 206 -10.98 0.83 -3.86
C LEU A 206 -11.08 1.57 -2.53
N VAL A 207 -12.09 1.26 -1.71
CA VAL A 207 -12.27 1.87 -0.40
C VAL A 207 -11.05 1.56 0.46
N ARG A 208 -10.39 2.60 0.98
CA ARG A 208 -9.29 2.50 1.93
C ARG A 208 -9.47 3.52 3.06
N ASP A 209 -9.04 3.16 4.26
CA ASP A 209 -8.76 4.03 5.38
C ASP A 209 -7.42 4.71 5.14
N TYR A 210 -7.42 6.02 5.31
CA TYR A 210 -6.26 6.87 5.17
C TYR A 210 -5.89 7.54 6.49
N SER A 211 -6.42 7.06 7.62
CA SER A 211 -6.12 7.58 8.96
C SER A 211 -4.61 7.63 9.24
N GLY A 212 -3.88 6.58 8.84
CA GLY A 212 -2.42 6.50 8.93
C GLY A 212 -1.71 7.58 8.09
N THR A 213 -2.03 7.69 6.80
CA THR A 213 -1.41 8.71 5.95
C THR A 213 -1.84 10.14 6.32
N ARG A 214 -3.10 10.32 6.76
CA ARG A 214 -3.59 11.60 7.31
C ARG A 214 -2.81 11.97 8.57
N ARG A 215 -2.46 10.99 9.42
CA ARG A 215 -1.56 11.19 10.56
C ARG A 215 -0.17 11.61 10.09
N ILE A 216 0.43 10.97 9.08
CA ILE A 216 1.70 11.42 8.49
C ILE A 216 1.60 12.90 8.08
N VAL A 217 0.63 13.26 7.24
CA VAL A 217 0.45 14.64 6.75
C VAL A 217 0.33 15.65 7.90
N ARG A 218 -0.43 15.30 8.95
CA ARG A 218 -0.59 16.14 10.14
C ARG A 218 0.71 16.27 10.95
N GLU A 219 1.38 15.17 11.24
CA GLU A 219 2.63 15.16 12.03
C GLU A 219 3.79 15.87 11.31
N LEU A 220 3.75 15.93 9.97
CA LEU A 220 4.69 16.70 9.15
C LEU A 220 4.32 18.17 8.99
N GLY A 221 3.15 18.61 9.48
CA GLY A 221 2.67 19.99 9.29
C GLY A 221 2.33 20.33 7.83
N LEU A 222 1.92 19.33 7.05
CA LEU A 222 1.67 19.46 5.60
C LEU A 222 0.19 19.58 5.26
N THR A 223 -0.71 19.68 6.24
CA THR A 223 -2.16 19.64 6.03
C THR A 223 -2.65 20.61 4.96
N ASP A 224 -2.13 21.84 4.94
CA ASP A 224 -2.55 22.88 3.98
C ASP A 224 -1.80 22.83 2.63
N GLN A 225 -0.86 21.90 2.48
CA GLN A 225 0.01 21.77 1.30
C GLN A 225 -0.32 20.54 0.44
N ILE A 226 -1.22 19.68 0.91
CA ILE A 226 -1.57 18.42 0.25
C ILE A 226 -2.84 18.61 -0.57
N ASP A 227 -2.69 18.56 -1.89
CA ASP A 227 -3.80 18.48 -2.84
C ASP A 227 -4.38 17.06 -2.89
N PHE A 228 -5.00 16.64 -1.78
CA PHE A 228 -5.70 15.36 -1.68
C PHE A 228 -6.85 15.47 -0.68
N THR A 229 -8.07 15.24 -1.16
CA THR A 229 -9.23 15.13 -0.27
C THR A 229 -9.30 13.73 0.32
N PHE A 230 -8.94 13.61 1.59
CA PHE A 230 -9.08 12.35 2.33
C PHE A 230 -10.56 11.97 2.45
N PRO A 231 -10.98 10.79 1.98
CA PRO A 231 -12.35 10.32 2.20
C PRO A 231 -12.61 10.10 3.69
N GLU A 232 -13.89 10.14 4.07
CA GLU A 232 -14.31 9.74 5.41
C GLU A 232 -13.99 8.26 5.66
N PRO A 233 -13.61 7.88 6.90
CA PRO A 233 -13.40 6.48 7.24
C PRO A 233 -14.67 5.67 6.97
N PRO A 234 -14.56 4.48 6.35
CA PRO A 234 -15.70 3.59 6.17
C PRO A 234 -16.37 3.27 7.51
N ALA A 235 -17.70 3.40 7.60
CA ALA A 235 -18.45 3.12 8.83
C ALA A 235 -18.17 1.69 9.37
N GLU A 236 -17.96 0.74 8.46
CA GLU A 236 -17.62 -0.67 8.74
C GLU A 236 -16.25 -0.86 9.41
N LEU A 237 -15.36 0.14 9.30
CA LEU A 237 -14.04 0.16 9.94
C LEU A 237 -14.02 0.93 11.26
N THR A 238 -15.04 1.75 11.55
CA THR A 238 -15.15 2.53 12.80
C THR A 238 -15.59 1.72 14.03
N GLY A 239 -15.87 0.42 13.84
CA GLY A 239 -16.06 -0.54 14.94
C GLY A 239 -14.73 -0.93 15.59
N ARG A 240 -14.46 -0.31 16.75
CA ARG A 240 -13.48 -0.60 17.81
C ARG A 240 -12.25 -1.44 17.43
N ALA A 241 -11.11 -0.78 17.40
CA ALA A 241 -9.77 -1.38 17.47
C ALA A 241 -9.49 -2.09 18.83
N ASP A 242 -10.44 -2.10 19.76
CA ASP A 242 -10.25 -2.56 21.14
C ASP A 242 -10.54 -4.06 21.38
N GLU A 243 -10.90 -4.84 20.35
CA GLU A 243 -11.26 -6.26 20.50
C GLU A 243 -10.11 -7.26 20.27
N PHE A 244 -8.87 -6.78 20.06
CA PHE A 244 -7.70 -7.66 19.87
C PHE A 244 -6.57 -7.46 20.90
N ALA A 245 -6.92 -6.93 22.09
CA ALA A 245 -6.04 -6.93 23.26
C ALA A 245 -6.18 -8.23 24.08
#